data_AF-A0A1A8Q569-F1
#
_entry.id   AF-A0A1A8Q569-F1
#
_cell.length_a   1.000
_cell.length_b   1.000
_cell.length_c   1.000
_cell.angle_alpha   90.00
_cell.angle_beta   90.00
_cell.angle_gamma   90.00
#
_symmetry.space_group_name_H-M   'P 1'
#
loop_
_entity.id
_entity.type
_entity.pdbx_description
1 polymer ?
#
loop_
_entity_poly.entity_id
_entity_poly.type
_entity_poly.pdbx_seq_one_letter_code
_entity_poly.pdbx_strand_id
1 'polypeptide(L)'
;MQDVRVVMRPPLEAYDVLIHLNPNQVPLLGQAVDPPAVTFNRGVVPNGAPQSGGPLPVIDYNPVTLYLMELREAFGDLALFFCDPYGGTVISVLWKPKTFVSAPFKTSQITARTVEVTGEEVKTIPNFGAILEDFRVLGKGLVKSVEAKTEKWAF
;
A
#
# COMPACT_ATOMS: atom_id res chain seq x y z
N MET A 1 -0.12 -12.18 32.50
CA MET A 1 0.21 -12.98 31.31
C MET A 1 0.85 -12.03 30.31
N GLN A 2 2.08 -12.30 29.83
CA GLN A 2 2.74 -11.43 28.84
C GLN A 2 2.13 -11.62 27.46
N ASP A 3 1.95 -10.53 26.72
CA ASP A 3 1.44 -10.55 25.36
C ASP A 3 2.55 -10.94 24.36
N VAL A 4 2.60 -12.22 23.97
CA VAL A 4 3.64 -12.76 23.06
C VAL A 4 3.57 -12.13 21.66
N ARG A 5 2.42 -11.57 21.27
CA ARG A 5 2.19 -10.95 19.96
C ARG A 5 3.09 -9.75 19.70
N VAL A 6 3.65 -9.12 20.75
CA VAL A 6 4.60 -8.01 20.62
C VAL A 6 5.76 -8.34 19.68
N VAL A 7 6.25 -9.59 19.67
CA VAL A 7 7.36 -10.02 18.81
C VAL A 7 6.98 -10.04 17.32
N MET A 8 5.69 -10.16 17.01
CA MET A 8 5.15 -10.19 15.65
C MET A 8 4.67 -8.81 15.17
N ARG A 9 4.75 -7.77 16.01
CA ARG A 9 4.37 -6.39 15.66
C ARG A 9 5.58 -5.62 15.14
N PRO A 10 5.67 -5.31 13.84
CA PRO A 10 6.71 -4.42 13.35
C PRO A 10 6.49 -2.99 13.88
N PRO A 11 7.56 -2.27 14.26
CA PRO A 11 7.44 -0.88 14.70
C PRO A 11 7.02 0.02 13.52
N LEU A 12 5.77 0.47 13.51
CA LEU A 12 5.22 1.27 12.40
C LEU A 12 5.86 2.66 12.26
N GLU A 13 6.56 3.15 13.30
CA GLU A 13 7.28 4.43 13.27
C GLU A 13 8.54 4.42 12.41
N ALA A 14 9.05 3.24 12.04
CA ALA A 14 10.27 3.12 11.25
C ALA A 14 10.05 3.22 9.73
N TYR A 15 8.79 3.30 9.28
CA TYR A 15 8.42 3.31 7.86
C TYR A 15 8.10 4.72 7.37
N ASP A 16 8.33 4.96 6.08
CA ASP A 16 8.14 6.28 5.48
C ASP A 16 6.67 6.56 5.13
N VAL A 17 5.92 5.51 4.75
CA VAL A 17 4.51 5.61 4.36
C VAL A 17 3.75 4.40 4.89
N LEU A 18 2.51 4.63 5.34
CA LEU A 18 1.55 3.60 5.75
C LEU A 18 0.32 3.66 4.85
N ILE A 19 0.02 2.54 4.18
CA ILE A 19 -1.20 2.37 3.39
C ILE A 19 -2.21 1.62 4.26
N HIS A 20 -3.24 2.31 4.71
CA HIS A 20 -4.31 1.77 5.51
C HIS A 20 -5.38 1.15 4.60
N LEU A 21 -5.67 -0.13 4.80
CA LEU A 21 -6.65 -0.89 4.05
C LEU A 21 -8.02 -0.83 4.74
N ASN A 22 -9.09 -0.98 3.97
CA ASN A 22 -10.44 -1.13 4.50
C ASN A 22 -10.60 -2.53 5.10
N PRO A 23 -10.81 -2.68 6.42
CA PRO A 23 -10.91 -3.99 7.06
C PRO A 23 -12.02 -4.87 6.48
N ASN A 24 -13.11 -4.27 5.95
CA ASN A 24 -14.21 -5.00 5.33
C ASN A 24 -13.82 -5.68 4.01
N GLN A 25 -12.66 -5.34 3.44
CA GLN A 25 -12.12 -5.90 2.21
C GLN A 25 -10.93 -6.83 2.47
N VAL A 26 -10.59 -7.11 3.73
CA VAL A 26 -9.48 -8.00 4.12
C VAL A 26 -10.04 -9.38 4.49
N PRO A 27 -9.88 -10.42 3.66
CA PRO A 27 -10.56 -11.71 3.88
C PRO A 27 -10.10 -12.44 5.15
N LEU A 28 -8.81 -12.31 5.50
CA LEU A 28 -8.19 -13.01 6.63
C LEU A 28 -8.17 -12.16 7.92
N LEU A 29 -8.94 -11.07 8.02
CA LEU A 29 -8.88 -10.12 9.14
C LEU A 29 -8.97 -10.79 10.53
N GLY A 30 -9.75 -11.85 10.66
CA GLY A 30 -9.90 -12.59 11.93
C GLY A 30 -8.65 -13.38 12.36
N GLN A 31 -7.67 -13.56 11.47
CA GLN A 31 -6.41 -14.25 11.72
C GLN A 31 -5.23 -13.29 11.92
N ALA A 32 -5.48 -11.97 11.86
CA ALA A 32 -4.44 -10.96 12.02
C ALA A 32 -3.77 -11.08 13.40
N VAL A 33 -2.52 -10.61 13.52
CA VAL A 33 -1.83 -10.54 14.81
C VAL A 33 -2.65 -9.73 15.84
N ASP A 34 -3.21 -8.61 15.40
CA ASP A 34 -4.07 -7.74 16.19
C ASP A 34 -5.44 -7.58 15.51
N PRO A 35 -6.33 -8.57 15.65
CA PRO A 35 -7.65 -8.49 15.04
C PRO A 35 -8.49 -7.44 15.80
N PRO A 36 -9.29 -6.62 15.10
CA PRO A 36 -10.15 -5.65 15.76
C PRO A 36 -11.17 -6.36 16.67
N ALA A 37 -11.45 -5.76 17.84
CA ALA A 37 -12.39 -6.31 18.82
C ALA A 37 -13.81 -6.53 18.27
N VAL A 38 -14.18 -5.79 17.22
CA VAL A 38 -15.43 -5.95 16.49
C VAL A 38 -15.12 -6.30 15.04
N THR A 39 -15.43 -7.53 14.65
CA THR A 39 -15.33 -7.99 13.26
C THR A 39 -16.74 -8.08 12.67
N PHE A 40 -17.22 -6.98 12.07
CA PHE A 40 -18.46 -7.05 11.27
C PHE A 40 -18.14 -7.69 9.92
N ASN A 41 -18.19 -9.01 9.87
CA ASN A 41 -17.97 -9.78 8.67
C ASN A 41 -19.28 -9.98 7.89
N ARG A 42 -19.60 -9.05 6.98
CA ARG A 42 -20.31 -9.40 5.74
C ARG A 42 -20.19 -8.24 4.77
N GLY A 43 -19.77 -8.53 3.53
CA GLY A 43 -19.67 -7.55 2.46
C GLY A 43 -20.87 -6.61 2.47
N VAL A 44 -20.59 -5.32 2.63
CA VAL A 44 -21.63 -4.30 2.71
C VAL A 44 -22.19 -4.17 1.29
N VAL A 45 -23.33 -4.81 1.02
CA VAL A 45 -24.22 -4.28 -0.02
C VAL A 45 -24.65 -2.92 0.50
N PRO A 46 -24.26 -1.80 -0.14
CA PRO A 46 -24.54 -0.46 0.39
C PRO A 46 -26.04 -0.16 0.47
N ASN A 47 -26.87 -1.01 -0.15
CA ASN A 47 -28.31 -0.90 -0.17
C ASN A 47 -28.92 -2.28 0.12
N GLY A 48 -29.46 -2.45 1.32
CA GLY A 48 -29.96 -3.73 1.81
C GLY A 48 -31.08 -4.32 0.96
N ALA A 49 -30.74 -5.29 0.11
CA ALA A 49 -31.60 -6.39 -0.28
C ALA A 49 -30.71 -7.53 -0.79
N PRO A 50 -30.83 -8.76 -0.27
CA PRO A 50 -30.29 -9.91 -0.96
C PRO A 50 -31.06 -10.04 -2.27
N GLN A 51 -30.50 -9.57 -3.38
CA GLN A 51 -31.00 -9.98 -4.68
C GLN A 51 -30.81 -11.49 -4.74
N SER A 52 -31.93 -12.22 -4.80
CA SER A 52 -31.90 -13.67 -5.00
C SER A 52 -31.16 -13.92 -6.31
N GLY A 53 -29.95 -14.48 -6.24
CA GLY A 53 -29.04 -14.62 -7.39
C GLY A 53 -27.86 -13.64 -7.47
N GLY A 54 -27.47 -13.00 -6.36
CA GLY A 54 -26.24 -12.19 -6.29
C GLY A 54 -24.97 -12.97 -6.71
N PRO A 55 -23.89 -12.27 -7.12
CA PRO A 55 -22.67 -12.91 -7.61
C PRO A 55 -22.12 -13.88 -6.56
N LEU A 56 -21.77 -15.08 -7.01
CA LEU A 56 -21.16 -16.10 -6.15
C LEU A 56 -19.82 -15.56 -5.60
N PRO A 57 -19.48 -15.87 -4.34
CA PRO A 57 -18.19 -15.48 -3.79
C PRO A 57 -17.07 -16.11 -4.63
N VAL A 58 -16.13 -15.28 -5.08
CA VAL A 58 -14.95 -15.76 -5.81
C VAL A 58 -14.05 -16.49 -4.82
N ILE A 59 -13.80 -17.77 -5.09
CA ILE A 59 -12.94 -18.62 -4.27
C ILE A 59 -11.48 -18.15 -4.42
N ASP A 60 -10.70 -18.21 -3.35
CA ASP A 60 -9.27 -17.84 -3.29
C ASP A 60 -8.94 -16.39 -3.71
N TYR A 61 -9.94 -15.51 -3.78
CA TYR A 61 -9.72 -14.11 -4.04
C TYR A 61 -9.24 -13.38 -2.79
N ASN A 62 -7.95 -13.01 -2.76
CA ASN A 62 -7.37 -12.15 -1.74
C ASN A 62 -6.92 -10.81 -2.37
N PRO A 63 -7.73 -9.74 -2.26
CA PRO A 63 -7.41 -8.45 -2.88
C PRO A 63 -6.15 -7.82 -2.28
N VAL A 64 -5.82 -8.10 -1.01
CA VAL A 64 -4.61 -7.58 -0.34
C VAL A 64 -3.36 -8.16 -0.98
N THR A 65 -3.33 -9.47 -1.20
CA THR A 65 -2.19 -10.15 -1.83
C THR A 65 -1.99 -9.68 -3.26
N LEU A 66 -3.08 -9.59 -4.04
CA LEU A 66 -3.02 -9.11 -5.42
C LEU A 66 -2.51 -7.68 -5.50
N TYR A 67 -3.06 -6.79 -4.67
CA TYR A 67 -2.63 -5.40 -4.61
C TYR A 67 -1.16 -5.25 -4.17
N LEU A 68 -0.72 -6.01 -3.17
CA LEU A 68 0.67 -6.00 -2.73
C LEU A 68 1.62 -6.50 -3.82
N MET A 69 1.19 -7.45 -4.65
CA MET A 69 1.97 -7.96 -5.78
C MET A 69 2.12 -6.88 -6.86
N GLU A 70 1.03 -6.21 -7.24
CA GLU A 70 1.04 -5.09 -8.19
C GLU A 70 1.94 -3.94 -7.71
N LEU A 71 1.87 -3.58 -6.42
CA LEU A 71 2.75 -2.55 -5.85
C LEU A 71 4.24 -2.91 -5.96
N ARG A 72 4.59 -4.18 -5.73
CA ARG A 72 5.97 -4.66 -5.84
C ARG A 72 6.43 -4.72 -7.29
N GLU A 73 5.56 -5.07 -8.23
CA GLU A 73 5.89 -5.09 -9.65
C GLU A 73 6.11 -3.66 -10.18
N ALA A 74 5.21 -2.73 -9.87
CA ALA A 74 5.26 -1.37 -10.38
C ALA A 74 6.31 -0.48 -9.69
N PHE A 75 6.48 -0.62 -8.37
CA PHE A 75 7.30 0.28 -7.55
C PHE A 75 8.41 -0.43 -6.77
N GLY A 76 8.66 -1.72 -7.03
CA GLY A 76 9.67 -2.50 -6.34
C GLY A 76 11.07 -1.93 -6.47
N ASP A 77 11.39 -1.21 -7.54
CA ASP A 77 12.68 -0.51 -7.69
C ASP A 77 12.81 0.72 -6.79
N LEU A 78 11.69 1.28 -6.34
CA LEU A 78 11.64 2.51 -5.55
C LEU A 78 11.45 2.24 -4.05
N ALA A 79 10.62 1.26 -3.71
CA ALA A 79 10.21 1.02 -2.34
C ALA A 79 10.21 -0.46 -1.97
N LEU A 80 10.26 -0.72 -0.68
CA LEU A 80 9.99 -2.01 -0.06
C LEU A 80 8.61 -1.97 0.58
N PHE A 81 7.82 -3.01 0.37
CA PHE A 81 6.48 -3.14 0.91
C PHE A 81 6.43 -4.29 1.92
N PHE A 82 5.73 -4.10 3.03
CA PHE A 82 5.57 -5.08 4.10
C PHE A 82 4.11 -5.12 4.57
N CYS A 83 3.59 -6.31 4.80
CA CYS A 83 2.23 -6.52 5.30
C CYS A 83 2.18 -7.85 6.05
N ASP A 84 1.31 -7.95 7.05
CA ASP A 84 0.93 -9.25 7.64
C ASP A 84 0.07 -10.02 6.62
N PRO A 85 0.54 -11.19 6.13
CA PRO A 85 -0.20 -11.97 5.14
C PRO A 85 -1.50 -12.57 5.70
N TYR A 86 -1.64 -12.69 7.01
CA TYR A 86 -2.77 -13.33 7.68
C TYR A 86 -3.85 -12.35 8.13
N GLY A 87 -4.01 -11.21 7.44
CA GLY A 87 -5.09 -10.26 7.72
C GLY A 87 -4.64 -8.89 8.19
N GLY A 88 -3.38 -8.51 7.93
CA GLY A 88 -2.91 -7.16 8.14
C GLY A 88 -3.79 -6.13 7.45
N THR A 89 -4.11 -5.05 8.16
CA THR A 89 -4.89 -3.92 7.63
C THR A 89 -4.01 -2.74 7.22
N VAL A 90 -2.68 -2.88 7.36
CA VAL A 90 -1.71 -1.84 7.03
C VAL A 90 -0.60 -2.46 6.19
N ILE A 91 -0.33 -1.83 5.05
CA ILE A 91 0.88 -2.09 4.25
C ILE A 91 1.87 -0.99 4.57
N SER A 92 3.00 -1.37 5.15
CA SER A 92 4.10 -0.46 5.47
C SER A 92 5.06 -0.34 4.29
N VAL A 93 5.47 0.88 3.97
CA VAL A 93 6.34 1.17 2.84
C VAL A 93 7.61 1.88 3.30
N LEU A 94 8.74 1.44 2.77
CA LEU A 94 10.05 2.03 3.04
C LEU A 94 10.72 2.42 1.72
N TRP A 95 11.16 3.67 1.59
CA TRP A 95 11.87 4.11 0.39
C TRP A 95 13.28 3.53 0.36
N LYS A 96 13.70 3.05 -0.81
CA LYS A 96 15.09 2.62 -0.98
C LYS A 96 15.99 3.86 -1.03
N PRO A 97 17.16 3.91 -0.36
CA PRO A 97 18.01 5.10 -0.34
C PRO A 97 18.41 5.63 -1.74
N LYS A 98 18.48 4.74 -2.74
CA LYS A 98 18.80 5.10 -4.13
C LYS A 98 17.71 5.93 -4.82
N THR A 99 16.48 5.98 -4.30
CA THR A 99 15.40 6.73 -4.94
C THR A 99 15.58 8.22 -4.78
N PHE A 100 16.09 8.68 -3.64
CA PHE A 100 16.25 10.10 -3.33
C PHE A 100 17.27 10.84 -4.21
N VAL A 101 18.05 10.11 -5.03
CA VAL A 101 19.10 10.71 -5.86
C VAL A 101 18.56 11.03 -7.25
N SER A 102 18.81 12.27 -7.70
CA SER A 102 18.54 12.68 -9.08
C SER A 102 19.33 11.81 -10.05
N ALA A 103 18.66 11.22 -11.04
CA ALA A 103 19.29 10.38 -12.04
C ALA A 103 19.36 11.11 -13.39
N PRO A 104 20.41 10.89 -14.20
CA PRO A 104 20.42 11.33 -15.60
C PRO A 104 19.20 10.79 -16.34
N PHE A 105 18.62 11.60 -17.22
CA PHE A 105 17.46 11.17 -17.98
C PHE A 105 17.74 9.91 -18.81
N LYS A 106 16.91 8.89 -18.60
CA LYS A 106 16.90 7.66 -19.41
C LYS A 106 15.46 7.27 -19.66
N THR A 107 15.11 7.03 -20.92
CA THR A 107 13.74 6.67 -21.33
C THR A 107 13.19 5.44 -20.60
N SER A 108 14.05 4.47 -20.27
CA SER A 108 13.68 3.26 -19.54
C SER A 108 13.45 3.46 -18.04
N GLN A 109 13.70 4.66 -17.48
CA GLN A 109 13.65 4.95 -16.04
C GLN A 109 12.73 6.12 -15.68
N ILE A 110 11.82 6.48 -16.59
CA ILE A 110 10.93 7.65 -16.41
C ILE A 110 9.75 7.39 -15.47
N THR A 111 9.42 6.12 -15.21
CA THR A 111 8.32 5.73 -14.32
C THR A 111 8.47 6.39 -12.95
N ALA A 112 7.39 7.01 -12.46
CA ALA A 112 7.35 7.68 -11.16
C ALA A 112 8.39 8.80 -10.96
N ARG A 113 8.94 9.34 -12.06
CA ARG A 113 9.89 10.47 -12.05
C ARG A 113 9.38 11.63 -12.90
N THR A 114 9.71 12.84 -12.47
CA THR A 114 9.52 14.08 -13.24
C THR A 114 10.86 14.49 -13.85
N VAL A 115 10.81 15.04 -15.06
CA VAL A 115 11.99 15.54 -15.77
C VAL A 115 12.20 16.99 -15.40
N GLU A 116 13.41 17.33 -14.99
CA GLU A 116 13.85 18.69 -14.73
C GLU A 116 14.97 19.04 -15.72
N VAL A 117 14.82 20.17 -16.42
CA VAL A 117 15.78 20.65 -17.41
C VAL A 117 16.44 21.90 -16.87
N THR A 118 17.74 21.82 -16.57
CA THR A 118 18.55 22.96 -16.13
C THR A 118 19.62 23.22 -17.19
N GLY A 119 19.37 24.17 -18.09
CA GLY A 119 20.28 24.46 -19.20
C GLY A 119 20.44 23.28 -20.15
N GLU A 120 21.66 22.75 -20.28
CA GLU A 120 21.97 21.56 -21.08
C GLU A 120 21.83 20.23 -20.31
N GLU A 121 21.65 20.26 -18.98
CA GLU A 121 21.49 19.05 -18.18
C GLU A 121 20.01 18.67 -18.00
N VAL A 122 19.68 17.42 -18.37
CA VAL A 122 18.36 16.82 -18.14
C VAL A 122 18.46 15.80 -17.01
N LYS A 123 17.82 16.10 -15.88
CA LYS A 123 17.78 15.25 -14.69
C LYS A 123 16.37 14.74 -14.47
N THR A 124 16.25 13.65 -13.71
CA THR A 124 14.97 13.10 -13.29
C THR A 124 14.92 12.98 -11.78
N ILE A 125 13.83 13.47 -11.20
CA ILE A 125 13.58 13.51 -9.76
C ILE A 125 12.33 12.67 -9.48
N PRO A 126 12.32 11.80 -8.46
CA PRO A 126 11.11 11.06 -8.09
C PRO A 126 9.98 12.01 -7.70
N ASN A 127 8.78 11.75 -8.22
CA ASN A 127 7.59 12.49 -7.83
C ASN A 127 6.82 11.71 -6.78
N PHE A 128 7.22 11.87 -5.51
CA PHE A 128 6.60 11.15 -4.40
C PHE A 128 5.11 11.45 -4.27
N GLY A 129 4.67 12.68 -4.53
CA GLY A 129 3.25 13.03 -4.54
C GLY A 129 2.44 12.21 -5.55
N ALA A 130 2.95 12.04 -6.77
CA ALA A 130 2.33 11.19 -7.78
C ALA A 130 2.33 9.71 -7.37
N ILE A 131 3.43 9.20 -6.83
CA ILE A 131 3.52 7.80 -6.37
C ILE A 131 2.49 7.51 -5.27
N LEU A 132 2.33 8.41 -4.30
CA LEU A 132 1.34 8.25 -3.23
C LEU A 132 -0.09 8.25 -3.77
N GLU A 133 -0.36 9.02 -4.82
CA GLU A 133 -1.65 9.01 -5.50
C GLU A 133 -1.85 7.73 -6.30
N ASP A 134 -0.82 7.23 -6.99
CA ASP A 134 -0.86 5.95 -7.69
C ASP A 134 -1.18 4.79 -6.74
N PHE A 135 -0.65 4.81 -5.51
CA PHE A 135 -1.02 3.84 -4.48
C PHE A 135 -2.52 3.85 -4.21
N ARG A 136 -3.15 5.03 -4.11
CA ARG A 136 -4.61 5.18 -3.91
C ARG A 136 -5.40 4.72 -5.13
N VAL A 137 -4.95 5.07 -6.33
CA VAL A 137 -5.62 4.74 -7.59
C VAL A 137 -5.60 3.22 -7.84
N LEU A 138 -4.43 2.59 -7.73
CA LEU A 138 -4.28 1.13 -7.88
C LEU A 138 -5.09 0.37 -6.82
N GLY A 139 -5.12 0.90 -5.59
CA GLY A 139 -5.83 0.31 -4.47
C GLY A 139 -7.30 0.71 -4.36
N LYS A 140 -7.89 1.32 -5.39
CA LYS A 140 -9.25 1.88 -5.31
C LYS A 140 -10.26 0.83 -4.86
N GLY A 141 -11.00 1.14 -3.79
CA GLY A 141 -11.98 0.24 -3.17
C GLY A 141 -11.41 -0.63 -2.05
N LEU A 142 -10.10 -0.91 -2.05
CA LEU A 142 -9.39 -1.61 -0.98
C LEU A 142 -8.72 -0.63 0.01
N VAL A 143 -8.05 0.40 -0.51
CA VAL A 143 -7.30 1.38 0.29
C VAL A 143 -8.26 2.39 0.92
N LYS A 144 -8.13 2.59 2.23
CA LYS A 144 -8.87 3.59 3.01
C LYS A 144 -8.13 4.93 3.03
N SER A 145 -6.83 4.91 3.29
CA SER A 145 -6.00 6.11 3.32
C SER A 145 -4.52 5.78 3.12
N VAL A 146 -3.75 6.75 2.65
CA VAL A 146 -2.29 6.67 2.55
C VAL A 146 -1.71 7.81 3.37
N GLU A 147 -0.94 7.45 4.39
CA GLU A 147 -0.32 8.34 5.36
C GLU A 147 1.19 8.37 5.13
N ALA A 148 1.75 9.54 4.80
CA ALA A 148 3.19 9.74 4.77
C ALA A 148 3.67 10.14 6.16
N LYS A 149 4.54 9.34 6.77
CA LYS A 149 5.09 9.57 8.11
C LYS A 149 6.38 10.38 8.11
N THR A 150 7.16 10.26 7.06
CA THR A 150 8.45 10.92 6.93
C THR A 150 8.38 11.98 5.84
N GLU A 151 8.77 13.22 6.13
CA GLU A 151 8.87 14.31 5.15
C GLU A 151 10.30 14.47 4.57
N LYS A 152 11.17 13.45 4.67
CA LYS A 152 12.54 13.46 4.09
C LYS A 152 12.59 13.73 2.57
N TRP A 153 11.44 13.78 1.92
CA TRP A 153 11.25 14.02 0.49
C TRP A 153 10.52 15.35 0.18
N ALA A 154 10.15 16.14 1.18
CA ALA A 154 9.68 17.51 0.99
C ALA A 154 10.91 18.40 0.73
N PHE A 155 11.20 18.63 -0.55
CA PHE A 155 12.19 19.62 -1.02
C PHE A 155 11.46 20.84 -1.57
#